data_AF-H9ZV64-F1
#
_entry.id   AF-H9ZV64-F1
#
_cell.length_a   1.000
_cell.length_b   1.000
_cell.length_c   1.000
_cell.angle_alpha   90.00
_cell.angle_beta   90.00
_cell.angle_gamma   90.00
#
_symmetry.space_group_name_H-M   'P 1'
#
loop_
_entity.id
_entity.type
_entity.pdbx_description
1 polymer ?
#
loop_
_entity_poly.entity_id
_entity_poly.type
_entity_poly.pdbx_seq_one_letter_code
_entity_poly.pdbx_strand_id
1 'polypeptide(L)'
;MKTKRTQAFLLALLALWLSSCNLTGPRPTEPQPFTATLEVASPLQTAHPGGTVQVPVRVEFREGEGVRLEVRLADPCAKGTSNCPGWDATRYPGVEHPREAFTLTPANPRTTLTFQVDPGALSQGPFKYEIALTSPDGKEAVLPFYLKVLAPGERPGMEAWNFWRDYMDLPRVKEDPEWSFRAWLHSRYVAMNYPNDLPHDEDLSQPFASPEGREAGQKGNEWGSLRRQNSQPYWPAEETSISSWIAAPFHRFNMIDPRAVNGGFGIYKDVGPVPGYGDGFGRSWANLPNLYGGERGNAPLLFPAPNRPLALNRFDGRENPNPTAPCMNPDRPPKRPFLTQEGLTWDDGAGVVRTPIGLPLTLQTFPTSPVDTEVLSARLVRLSDGAVNPICAYGSLQYWEERDFWRERAIQILRGWGAVIALPHQPLTPGETYEAHLRVRLGSEEREFTWRFSVAEEAELRPLRLEPSLEIMEIR
;
A
#
# COMPACT_ATOMS: atom_id res chain seq x y z
N MET A 1 -26.72 -68.79 14.68
CA MET A 1 -25.52 -68.47 13.86
C MET A 1 -25.56 -67.07 13.21
N LYS A 2 -26.14 -66.08 13.88
CA LYS A 2 -26.04 -64.64 13.55
C LYS A 2 -25.96 -63.94 14.90
N THR A 3 -24.80 -63.37 15.29
CA THR A 3 -24.68 -62.34 16.35
C THR A 3 -23.24 -62.00 16.77
N LYS A 4 -22.21 -62.83 16.51
CA LYS A 4 -20.85 -62.55 17.03
C LYS A 4 -19.93 -61.65 16.17
N ARG A 5 -20.26 -61.39 14.89
CA ARG A 5 -19.40 -60.57 14.00
C ARG A 5 -19.74 -59.07 13.98
N THR A 6 -20.92 -58.67 14.41
CA THR A 6 -21.34 -57.25 14.44
C THR A 6 -20.95 -56.52 15.73
N GLN A 7 -20.76 -57.22 16.86
CA GLN A 7 -20.30 -56.60 18.10
C GLN A 7 -18.81 -56.20 18.08
N ALA A 8 -17.95 -56.97 17.39
CA ALA A 8 -16.52 -56.64 17.29
C ALA A 8 -16.25 -55.39 16.43
N PHE A 9 -17.08 -55.15 15.40
CA PHE A 9 -16.96 -53.96 14.55
C PHE A 9 -17.51 -52.69 15.22
N LEU A 10 -18.55 -52.79 16.05
CA LEU A 10 -19.06 -51.63 16.80
C LEU A 10 -18.15 -51.21 17.95
N LEU A 11 -17.45 -52.14 18.61
CA LEU A 11 -16.47 -51.82 19.65
C LEU A 11 -15.18 -51.22 19.08
N ALA A 12 -14.75 -51.64 17.88
CA ALA A 12 -13.61 -51.04 17.18
C ALA A 12 -13.93 -49.62 16.67
N LEU A 13 -15.15 -49.36 16.18
CA LEU A 13 -15.56 -48.00 15.79
C LEU A 13 -15.77 -47.07 17.00
N LEU A 14 -16.23 -47.57 18.16
CA LEU A 14 -16.32 -46.74 19.37
C LEU A 14 -14.93 -46.38 19.93
N ALA A 15 -13.95 -47.28 19.85
CA ALA A 15 -12.57 -47.00 20.26
C ALA A 15 -11.87 -46.00 19.31
N LEU A 16 -12.20 -46.02 18.01
CA LEU A 16 -11.72 -45.03 17.03
C LEU A 16 -12.46 -43.68 17.11
N TRP A 17 -13.70 -43.66 17.59
CA TRP A 17 -14.43 -42.41 17.92
C TRP A 17 -14.01 -41.79 19.25
N LEU A 18 -13.62 -42.59 20.25
CA LEU A 18 -13.12 -42.08 21.54
C LEU A 18 -11.67 -41.58 21.48
N SER A 19 -10.86 -42.01 20.50
CA SER A 19 -9.54 -41.42 20.22
C SER A 19 -9.59 -40.15 19.36
N SER A 20 -10.74 -39.78 18.79
CA SER A 20 -10.91 -38.59 17.96
C SER A 20 -11.70 -37.46 18.63
N CYS A 21 -12.22 -37.70 19.84
CA CYS A 21 -12.59 -36.63 20.77
C CYS A 21 -11.41 -36.33 21.69
N ASN A 22 -10.47 -35.50 21.21
CA ASN A 22 -9.58 -34.75 22.10
C ASN A 22 -10.44 -33.81 22.96
N LEU A 23 -11.03 -34.35 24.03
CA LEU A 23 -11.58 -33.61 25.16
C LEU A 23 -10.47 -33.13 26.10
N THR A 24 -9.32 -32.76 25.55
CA THR A 24 -8.50 -31.71 26.16
C THR A 24 -8.96 -30.42 25.53
N GLY A 25 -10.03 -29.83 26.10
CA GLY A 25 -10.17 -28.38 26.02
C GLY A 25 -8.82 -27.73 26.37
N PRO A 26 -8.50 -26.53 25.86
CA PRO A 26 -7.22 -25.91 26.16
C PRO A 26 -7.00 -26.02 27.66
N ARG A 27 -5.89 -26.68 28.07
CA ARG A 27 -5.46 -26.65 29.47
C ARG A 27 -5.59 -25.19 29.90
N PRO A 28 -6.15 -24.89 31.09
CA PRO A 28 -6.11 -23.53 31.60
C PRO A 28 -4.68 -23.09 31.44
N THR A 29 -4.43 -22.10 30.58
CA THR A 29 -3.09 -21.56 30.42
C THR A 29 -2.68 -21.16 31.81
N GLU A 30 -1.62 -21.79 32.33
CA GLU A 30 -1.06 -21.37 33.61
C GLU A 30 -0.92 -19.85 33.53
N PRO A 31 -1.46 -19.10 34.49
CA PRO A 31 -1.42 -17.65 34.42
C PRO A 31 0.05 -17.24 34.27
N GLN A 32 0.33 -16.36 33.29
CA GLN A 32 1.69 -15.86 33.11
C GLN A 32 2.16 -15.23 34.42
N PRO A 33 3.41 -15.48 34.85
CA PRO A 33 3.93 -14.95 36.12
C PRO A 33 4.01 -13.42 36.14
N PHE A 34 3.90 -12.78 34.97
CA PHE A 34 3.91 -11.33 34.79
C PHE A 34 3.04 -10.93 33.58
N THR A 35 2.75 -9.64 33.49
CA THR A 35 2.24 -8.96 32.29
C THR A 35 3.13 -7.77 31.96
N ALA A 36 3.29 -7.45 30.69
CA ALA A 36 4.14 -6.34 30.25
C ALA A 36 3.37 -5.39 29.32
N THR A 37 3.73 -4.11 29.35
CA THR A 37 3.11 -3.07 28.52
C THR A 37 4.16 -2.05 28.06
N LEU A 38 3.97 -1.50 26.87
CA LEU A 38 4.69 -0.32 26.42
C LEU A 38 3.89 0.90 26.88
N GLU A 39 4.50 1.81 27.64
CA GLU A 39 3.85 3.03 28.12
C GLU A 39 3.95 4.14 27.05
N VAL A 40 3.51 3.82 25.83
CA VAL A 40 3.43 4.73 24.67
C VAL A 40 2.00 4.74 24.15
N ALA A 41 1.58 5.86 23.54
CA ALA A 41 0.22 5.99 22.99
C ALA A 41 -0.06 5.03 21.82
N SER A 42 0.99 4.68 21.06
CA SER A 42 0.94 3.76 19.92
C SER A 42 2.22 2.92 19.88
N PRO A 43 2.15 1.61 19.59
CA PRO A 43 3.35 0.80 19.38
C PRO A 43 4.12 1.20 18.10
N LEU A 44 3.45 1.85 17.14
CA LEU A 44 4.09 2.49 16.00
C LEU A 44 4.47 3.93 16.37
N GLN A 45 5.77 4.19 16.34
CA GLN A 45 6.38 5.50 16.55
C GLN A 45 7.06 5.98 15.26
N THR A 46 7.24 7.29 15.16
CA THR A 46 7.95 7.92 14.05
C THR A 46 9.10 8.75 14.61
N ALA A 47 10.24 8.73 13.93
CA ALA A 47 11.37 9.58 14.22
C ALA A 47 11.97 10.17 12.95
N HIS A 48 12.51 11.37 13.09
CA HIS A 48 13.29 12.01 12.04
C HIS A 48 14.73 11.50 12.03
N PRO A 49 15.45 11.57 10.90
CA PRO A 49 16.90 11.39 10.87
C PRO A 49 17.59 12.24 11.94
N GLY A 50 18.51 11.64 12.70
CA GLY A 50 19.17 12.27 13.85
C GLY A 50 18.33 12.31 15.14
N GLY A 51 17.07 11.91 15.09
CA GLY A 51 16.15 11.88 16.23
C GLY A 51 16.31 10.64 17.11
N THR A 52 15.61 10.66 18.25
CA THR A 52 15.60 9.58 19.24
C THR A 52 14.16 9.22 19.61
N VAL A 53 13.88 7.93 19.82
CA VAL A 53 12.62 7.45 20.41
C VAL A 53 12.90 6.75 21.72
N GLN A 54 12.18 7.16 22.76
CA GLN A 54 12.17 6.49 24.06
C GLN A 54 10.91 5.65 24.20
N VAL A 55 11.07 4.39 24.56
CA VAL A 55 10.00 3.42 24.73
C VAL A 55 10.04 2.92 26.17
N PRO A 56 9.26 3.53 27.08
CA PRO A 56 9.17 3.05 28.45
C PRO A 56 8.40 1.72 28.46
N VAL A 57 8.95 0.76 29.20
CA VAL A 57 8.37 -0.58 29.37
C VAL A 57 8.08 -0.78 30.85
N ARG A 58 6.86 -1.23 31.15
CA ARG A 58 6.43 -1.57 32.50
C ARG A 58 5.99 -3.02 32.59
N VAL A 59 6.46 -3.69 33.63
CA VAL A 59 6.08 -5.06 33.97
C VAL A 59 5.28 -5.07 35.27
N GLU A 60 4.19 -5.83 35.28
CA GLU A 60 3.42 -6.14 36.47
C GLU A 60 3.66 -7.61 36.83
N PHE A 61 4.28 -7.84 37.99
CA PHE A 61 4.58 -9.18 38.46
C PHE A 61 3.40 -9.72 39.28
N ARG A 62 3.03 -10.97 39.03
CA ARG A 62 2.08 -11.72 39.87
C ARG A 62 2.84 -12.54 40.91
N GLU A 63 3.88 -13.24 40.46
CA GLU A 63 4.78 -14.07 41.27
C GLU A 63 6.19 -14.10 40.62
N GLY A 64 7.25 -14.37 41.40
CA GLY A 64 8.61 -14.62 40.87
C GLY A 64 9.67 -13.52 41.11
N GLU A 65 10.92 -13.82 40.73
CA GLU A 65 12.14 -13.08 41.14
C GLU A 65 12.58 -11.97 40.17
N GLY A 66 12.12 -12.00 38.91
CA GLY A 66 12.44 -11.00 37.89
C GLY A 66 12.27 -11.55 36.48
N VAL A 67 12.33 -10.70 35.46
CA VAL A 67 12.32 -11.08 34.04
C VAL A 67 13.52 -10.46 33.32
N ARG A 68 14.06 -11.21 32.36
CA ARG A 68 15.06 -10.72 31.41
C ARG A 68 14.36 -10.10 30.22
N LEU A 69 14.64 -8.84 29.93
CA LEU A 69 14.13 -8.11 28.77
C LEU A 69 15.22 -8.00 27.70
N GLU A 70 14.88 -8.31 26.46
CA GLU A 70 15.74 -8.17 25.29
C GLU A 70 14.98 -7.51 24.13
N VAL A 71 15.69 -6.74 23.31
CA VAL A 71 15.14 -6.19 22.06
C VAL A 71 15.68 -7.03 20.90
N ARG A 72 14.78 -7.70 20.19
CA ARG A 72 15.09 -8.54 19.03
C ARG A 72 14.53 -7.90 17.76
N LEU A 73 15.18 -8.15 16.63
CA LEU A 73 14.64 -7.75 15.34
C LEU A 73 13.62 -8.78 14.87
N ALA A 74 12.46 -8.33 14.38
CA ALA A 74 11.48 -9.23 13.79
C ALA A 74 11.79 -9.59 12.33
N ASP A 75 12.82 -8.97 11.74
CA ASP A 75 13.25 -9.18 10.36
C ASP A 75 13.56 -10.66 10.08
N PRO A 76 12.96 -11.27 9.04
CA PRO A 76 13.28 -12.63 8.61
C PRO A 76 14.78 -12.88 8.36
N CYS A 77 15.53 -11.86 7.93
CA CYS A 77 16.98 -11.94 7.79
C CYS A 77 17.68 -12.13 9.14
N ALA A 78 17.25 -11.39 10.18
CA ALA A 78 17.80 -11.48 11.53
C ALA A 78 17.41 -12.79 12.24
N LYS A 79 16.21 -13.31 11.92
CA LYS A 79 15.72 -14.60 12.42
C LYS A 79 16.35 -15.80 11.71
N GLY A 80 17.09 -15.59 10.62
CA GLY A 80 17.65 -16.67 9.80
C GLY A 80 16.59 -17.47 9.04
N THR A 81 15.39 -16.92 8.86
CA THR A 81 14.29 -17.55 8.11
C THR A 81 14.25 -17.12 6.65
N SER A 82 15.04 -16.10 6.26
CA SER A 82 15.23 -15.66 4.88
C SER A 82 16.72 -15.57 4.54
N ASN A 83 17.07 -15.91 3.30
CA ASN A 83 18.43 -15.72 2.77
C ASN A 83 18.65 -14.25 2.40
N CYS A 84 19.57 -13.56 3.08
CA CYS A 84 19.79 -12.12 2.91
C CYS A 84 21.29 -11.81 2.72
N PRO A 85 21.86 -12.08 1.54
CA PRO A 85 23.28 -11.89 1.29
C PRO A 85 23.66 -10.41 1.41
N GLY A 86 24.72 -10.14 2.17
CA GLY A 86 25.24 -8.78 2.38
C GLY A 86 24.37 -7.89 3.28
N TRP A 87 23.30 -8.41 3.87
CA TRP A 87 22.46 -7.67 4.81
C TRP A 87 23.06 -7.64 6.22
N ASP A 88 23.10 -6.47 6.85
CA ASP A 88 23.42 -6.35 8.27
C ASP A 88 22.23 -6.82 9.11
N ALA A 89 22.26 -8.09 9.49
CA ALA A 89 21.21 -8.72 10.29
C ALA A 89 21.19 -8.27 11.77
N THR A 90 22.08 -7.36 12.18
CA THR A 90 22.19 -6.90 13.58
C THR A 90 21.42 -5.61 13.86
N ARG A 91 20.89 -4.94 12.83
CA ARG A 91 20.09 -3.71 12.96
C ARG A 91 19.25 -3.44 11.70
N TYR A 92 18.30 -2.53 11.80
CA TYR A 92 17.63 -1.96 10.64
C TYR A 92 18.42 -0.78 10.06
N PRO A 93 18.23 -0.43 8.77
CA PRO A 93 18.97 0.66 8.13
C PRO A 93 18.86 1.99 8.87
N GLY A 94 20.00 2.52 9.32
CA GLY A 94 20.09 3.84 9.95
C GLY A 94 19.46 3.95 11.34
N VAL A 95 19.23 2.83 12.04
CA VAL A 95 18.67 2.84 13.40
C VAL A 95 19.49 1.97 14.35
N GLU A 96 20.04 2.60 15.38
CA GLU A 96 20.61 1.92 16.54
C GLU A 96 19.53 1.64 17.59
N HIS A 97 19.60 0.48 18.22
CA HIS A 97 18.65 0.04 19.23
C HIS A 97 19.38 -0.62 20.40
N PRO A 98 18.73 -0.81 21.57
CA PRO A 98 19.34 -1.51 22.68
C PRO A 98 19.68 -2.95 22.30
N ARG A 99 20.91 -3.38 22.60
CA ARG A 99 21.41 -4.74 22.34
C ARG A 99 21.72 -5.52 23.60
N GLU A 100 21.86 -4.82 24.72
CA GLU A 100 22.02 -5.44 26.02
C GLU A 100 20.69 -5.91 26.58
N ALA A 101 20.74 -6.94 27.42
CA ALA A 101 19.58 -7.42 28.13
C ALA A 101 19.43 -6.67 29.46
N PHE A 102 18.19 -6.38 29.82
CA PHE A 102 17.84 -5.73 31.08
C PHE A 102 17.21 -6.74 32.03
N THR A 103 17.42 -6.59 33.33
CA THR A 103 16.69 -7.37 34.32
C THR A 103 15.70 -6.47 35.03
N LEU A 104 14.41 -6.78 34.88
CA LEU A 104 13.33 -6.11 35.59
C LEU A 104 12.90 -6.98 36.76
N THR A 105 12.68 -6.36 37.91
CA THR A 105 12.26 -7.07 39.14
C THR A 105 11.03 -6.40 39.72
N PRO A 106 10.32 -7.03 40.67
CA PRO A 106 9.23 -6.37 41.38
C PRO A 106 9.63 -5.03 42.03
N ALA A 107 10.90 -4.88 42.45
CA ALA A 107 11.43 -3.65 43.01
C ALA A 107 11.73 -2.58 41.94
N ASN A 108 12.15 -3.00 40.74
CA ASN A 108 12.44 -2.13 39.61
C ASN A 108 11.68 -2.62 38.35
N PRO A 109 10.35 -2.40 38.29
CA PRO A 109 9.50 -3.00 37.26
C PRO A 109 9.48 -2.22 35.94
N ARG A 110 10.33 -1.20 35.80
CA ARG A 110 10.32 -0.28 34.66
C ARG A 110 11.73 -0.11 34.09
N THR A 111 11.80 0.05 32.78
CA THR A 111 12.99 0.52 32.05
C THR A 111 12.55 1.37 30.87
N THR A 112 13.48 2.14 30.29
CA THR A 112 13.24 2.89 29.05
C THR A 112 14.24 2.46 27.99
N LEU A 113 13.72 1.94 26.89
CA LEU A 113 14.50 1.55 25.73
C LEU A 113 14.70 2.78 24.84
N THR A 114 15.93 3.01 24.37
CA THR A 114 16.25 4.17 23.54
C THR A 114 16.68 3.72 22.14
N PHE A 115 15.97 4.20 21.13
CA PHE A 115 16.26 3.98 19.71
C PHE A 115 16.80 5.27 19.11
N GLN A 116 17.96 5.20 18.47
CA GLN A 116 18.62 6.37 17.88
C GLN A 116 18.64 6.24 16.36
N VAL A 117 18.14 7.26 15.67
CA VAL A 117 18.16 7.32 14.21
C VAL A 117 19.40 8.09 13.75
N ASP A 118 20.12 7.52 12.79
CA ASP A 118 21.28 8.16 12.15
C ASP A 118 20.85 9.45 11.42
N PRO A 119 21.60 10.56 11.48
CA PRO A 119 21.32 11.77 10.70
C PRO A 119 21.20 11.55 9.18
N GLY A 120 21.88 10.54 8.63
CA GLY A 120 21.82 10.16 7.22
C GLY A 120 20.79 9.07 6.89
N ALA A 121 19.94 8.66 7.84
CA ALA A 121 18.93 7.64 7.59
C ALA A 121 17.90 8.12 6.56
N LEU A 122 17.52 7.24 5.63
CA LEU A 122 16.49 7.51 4.63
C LEU A 122 15.10 7.31 5.23
N SER A 123 14.11 8.11 4.80
CA SER A 123 12.70 7.91 5.17
C SER A 123 12.21 6.55 4.69
N GLN A 124 11.98 5.61 5.60
CA GLN A 124 11.55 4.26 5.27
C GLN A 124 10.98 3.51 6.48
N GLY A 125 10.60 2.27 6.24
CA GLY A 125 10.00 1.39 7.24
C GLY A 125 8.48 1.32 7.09
N PRO A 126 7.75 1.01 8.17
CA PRO A 126 8.25 0.85 9.54
C PRO A 126 9.10 -0.42 9.72
N PHE A 127 10.04 -0.35 10.67
CA PHE A 127 10.84 -1.46 11.16
C PHE A 127 10.18 -2.10 12.38
N LYS A 128 10.22 -3.42 12.52
CA LYS A 128 9.57 -4.14 13.64
C LYS A 128 10.59 -4.73 14.61
N TYR A 129 10.44 -4.37 15.87
CA TYR A 129 11.20 -4.90 17.00
C TYR A 129 10.28 -5.75 17.88
N GLU A 130 10.84 -6.82 18.44
CA GLU A 130 10.22 -7.69 19.42
C GLU A 130 10.88 -7.43 20.78
N ILE A 131 10.15 -6.77 21.68
CA ILE A 131 10.58 -6.57 23.06
C ILE A 131 10.18 -7.83 23.82
N ALA A 132 11.13 -8.75 23.96
CA ALA A 132 10.93 -10.05 24.56
C ALA A 132 11.25 -10.01 26.05
N LEU A 133 10.32 -10.48 26.88
CA LEU A 133 10.49 -10.63 28.32
C LEU A 133 10.43 -12.11 28.67
N THR A 134 11.51 -12.65 29.20
CA THR A 134 11.64 -14.07 29.56
C THR A 134 11.82 -14.21 31.06
N SER A 135 10.98 -15.03 31.68
CA SER A 135 11.08 -15.40 33.10
C SER A 135 12.11 -16.52 33.32
N PRO A 136 12.56 -16.76 34.57
CA PRO A 136 13.55 -17.79 34.88
C PRO A 136 13.09 -19.22 34.54
N ASP A 137 11.78 -19.48 34.59
CA ASP A 137 11.16 -20.74 34.18
C ASP A 137 10.92 -20.84 32.66
N GLY A 138 11.37 -19.85 31.89
CA GLY A 138 11.34 -19.84 30.43
C GLY A 138 10.02 -19.37 29.81
N LYS A 139 9.06 -18.89 30.60
CA LYS A 139 7.83 -18.29 30.04
C LYS A 139 8.15 -16.91 29.44
N GLU A 140 7.67 -16.67 28.23
CA GLU A 140 7.97 -15.46 27.46
C GLU A 140 6.71 -14.64 27.13
N ALA A 141 6.85 -13.32 27.19
CA ALA A 141 5.90 -12.38 26.59
C ALA A 141 6.64 -11.49 25.59
N VAL A 142 6.04 -11.22 24.44
CA VAL A 142 6.65 -10.39 23.40
C VAL A 142 5.73 -9.21 23.10
N LEU A 143 6.28 -8.00 23.22
CA LEU A 143 5.59 -6.76 22.86
C LEU A 143 6.14 -6.27 21.51
N PRO A 144 5.29 -6.12 20.47
CA PRO A 144 5.74 -5.58 19.20
C PRO A 144 5.90 -4.06 19.31
N PHE A 145 7.02 -3.55 18.80
CA PHE A 145 7.31 -2.13 18.68
C PHE A 145 7.70 -1.83 17.24
N TYR A 146 7.20 -0.73 16.68
CA TYR A 146 7.46 -0.36 15.30
C TYR A 146 8.04 1.05 15.24
N LEU A 147 9.08 1.22 14.45
CA LEU A 147 9.70 2.52 14.23
C LEU A 147 9.75 2.85 12.74
N LYS A 148 9.14 3.98 12.39
CA LYS A 148 9.23 4.56 11.05
C LYS A 148 10.22 5.72 11.06
N VAL A 149 11.14 5.73 10.09
CA VAL A 149 12.00 6.88 9.83
C VAL A 149 11.29 7.77 8.81
N LEU A 150 11.11 9.05 9.11
CA LEU A 150 10.43 9.98 8.22
C LEU A 150 11.15 11.33 8.24
N ALA A 151 11.52 11.85 7.07
CA ALA A 151 12.17 13.15 6.98
C ALA A 151 11.24 14.28 7.49
N PRO A 152 11.79 15.34 8.10
CA PRO A 152 10.99 16.51 8.50
C PRO A 152 10.20 17.07 7.31
N GLY A 153 8.91 17.35 7.54
CA GLY A 153 8.02 17.89 6.51
C GLY A 153 7.46 16.87 5.52
N GLU A 154 7.95 15.63 5.51
CA GLU A 154 7.38 14.56 4.68
C GLU A 154 6.06 14.06 5.25
N ARG A 155 5.04 13.90 4.40
CA ARG A 155 3.76 13.30 4.78
C ARG A 155 3.87 11.76 4.74
N PRO A 156 3.51 11.04 5.82
CA PRO A 156 3.46 9.59 5.80
C PRO A 156 2.48 9.05 4.75
N GLY A 157 2.81 7.92 4.11
CA GLY A 157 1.97 7.29 3.08
C GLY A 157 0.53 7.02 3.53
N MET A 158 0.31 6.55 4.77
CA MET A 158 -1.04 6.35 5.31
C MET A 158 -1.82 7.65 5.51
N GLU A 159 -1.15 8.75 5.88
CA GLU A 159 -1.77 10.07 5.97
C GLU A 159 -2.10 10.61 4.57
N ALA A 160 -1.19 10.45 3.61
CA ALA A 160 -1.43 10.80 2.21
C ALA A 160 -2.59 10.00 1.61
N TRP A 161 -2.73 8.71 1.94
CA TRP A 161 -3.89 7.93 1.51
C TRP A 161 -5.18 8.47 2.13
N ASN A 162 -5.19 8.73 3.44
CA ASN A 162 -6.35 9.29 4.12
C ASN A 162 -6.74 10.69 3.63
N PHE A 163 -5.78 11.50 3.18
CA PHE A 163 -6.08 12.76 2.51
C PHE A 163 -6.98 12.55 1.27
N TRP A 164 -6.69 11.55 0.44
CA TRP A 164 -7.51 11.23 -0.74
C TRP A 164 -8.84 10.58 -0.38
N ARG A 165 -8.92 9.87 0.75
CA ARG A 165 -10.19 9.34 1.26
C ARG A 165 -11.09 10.45 1.78
N ASP A 166 -10.54 11.40 2.53
CA ASP A 166 -11.25 12.59 2.98
C ASP A 166 -11.74 13.43 1.78
N TYR A 167 -10.91 13.58 0.73
CA TYR A 167 -11.30 14.24 -0.52
C TYR A 167 -12.55 13.62 -1.16
N MET A 168 -12.73 12.30 -1.01
CA MET A 168 -13.86 11.54 -1.52
C MET A 168 -15.01 11.36 -0.51
N ASP A 169 -14.97 12.01 0.66
CA ASP A 169 -15.92 11.80 1.77
C ASP A 169 -16.00 10.35 2.26
N LEU A 170 -14.87 9.64 2.22
CA LEU A 170 -14.78 8.27 2.68
C LEU A 170 -14.21 8.20 4.11
N PRO A 171 -14.65 7.23 4.93
CA PRO A 171 -14.04 6.99 6.22
C PRO A 171 -12.54 6.73 6.07
N ARG A 172 -11.74 7.35 6.95
CA ARG A 172 -10.30 7.12 7.01
C ARG A 172 -9.99 5.66 7.31
N VAL A 173 -8.93 5.15 6.67
CA VAL A 173 -8.36 3.83 6.93
C VAL A 173 -7.42 3.91 8.12
N LYS A 174 -7.54 2.95 9.04
CA LYS A 174 -6.61 2.78 10.15
C LYS A 174 -5.35 2.07 9.70
N GLU A 175 -4.19 2.61 10.07
CA GLU A 175 -2.92 1.92 9.86
C GLU A 175 -2.80 0.69 10.77
N ASP A 176 -2.44 -0.43 10.18
CA ASP A 176 -2.01 -1.64 10.85
C ASP A 176 -0.48 -1.76 10.73
N PRO A 177 0.26 -1.51 11.83
CA PRO A 177 1.73 -1.51 11.81
C PRO A 177 2.35 -2.85 11.39
N GLU A 178 1.66 -3.97 11.64
CA GLU A 178 2.14 -5.28 11.19
C GLU A 178 2.10 -5.34 9.67
N TRP A 179 0.98 -4.94 9.06
CA TRP A 179 0.86 -4.90 7.60
C TRP A 179 1.80 -3.87 6.96
N SER A 180 2.05 -2.72 7.61
CA SER A 180 3.07 -1.77 7.16
C SER A 180 4.49 -2.37 7.17
N PHE A 181 4.85 -3.14 8.21
CA PHE A 181 6.14 -3.84 8.24
C PHE A 181 6.24 -4.92 7.14
N ARG A 182 5.17 -5.68 6.92
CA ARG A 182 5.13 -6.68 5.83
C ARG A 182 5.26 -6.04 4.45
N ALA A 183 4.61 -4.89 4.26
CA ALA A 183 4.75 -4.10 3.04
C ALA A 183 6.19 -3.59 2.84
N TRP A 184 6.90 -3.25 3.92
CA TRP A 184 8.32 -2.89 3.85
C TRP A 184 9.19 -4.09 3.45
N LEU A 185 8.92 -5.29 3.99
CA LEU A 185 9.61 -6.53 3.59
C LEU A 185 9.43 -6.80 2.10
N HIS A 186 8.19 -6.69 1.59
CA HIS A 186 7.90 -6.87 0.18
C HIS A 186 8.62 -5.83 -0.70
N SER A 187 8.56 -4.57 -0.28
CA SER A 187 9.24 -3.47 -0.97
C SER A 187 10.76 -3.71 -1.07
N ARG A 188 11.39 -4.23 0.00
CA ARG A 188 12.80 -4.62 -0.01
C ARG A 188 13.03 -5.78 -0.98
N TYR A 189 12.20 -6.81 -0.94
CA TYR A 189 12.30 -7.94 -1.85
C TYR A 189 12.31 -7.48 -3.32
N VAL A 190 11.34 -6.66 -3.73
CA VAL A 190 11.23 -6.19 -5.11
C VAL A 190 12.45 -5.34 -5.50
N ALA A 191 12.91 -4.46 -4.60
CA ALA A 191 14.09 -3.63 -4.84
C ALA A 191 15.37 -4.46 -5.02
N MET A 192 15.55 -5.49 -4.19
CA MET A 192 16.76 -6.31 -4.18
C MET A 192 16.78 -7.36 -5.30
N ASN A 193 15.62 -7.70 -5.86
CA ASN A 193 15.49 -8.67 -6.93
C ASN A 193 15.13 -8.04 -8.28
N TYR A 194 15.13 -6.71 -8.42
CA TYR A 194 14.91 -6.05 -9.70
C TYR A 194 15.95 -6.51 -10.75
N PRO A 195 15.57 -6.80 -12.02
CA PRO A 195 14.25 -6.61 -12.64
C PRO A 195 13.37 -7.87 -12.66
N ASN A 196 13.12 -8.53 -11.53
CA ASN A 196 12.22 -9.68 -11.50
C ASN A 196 10.76 -9.27 -11.81
N ASP A 197 10.02 -10.16 -12.49
CA ASP A 197 8.72 -9.89 -13.14
C ASP A 197 7.48 -10.14 -12.24
N LEU A 198 7.65 -10.28 -10.93
CA LEU A 198 6.56 -10.52 -9.98
C LEU A 198 6.29 -9.28 -9.11
N PRO A 199 5.58 -8.25 -9.62
CA PRO A 199 5.36 -7.03 -8.85
C PRO A 199 4.47 -7.26 -7.63
N HIS A 200 3.50 -8.16 -7.70
CA HIS A 200 2.53 -8.45 -6.62
C HIS A 200 2.75 -9.83 -5.98
N ASP A 201 3.93 -10.43 -6.14
CA ASP A 201 4.23 -11.73 -5.54
C ASP A 201 5.73 -11.85 -5.22
N GLU A 202 6.09 -12.87 -4.45
CA GLU A 202 7.48 -13.20 -4.19
C GLU A 202 7.76 -14.65 -4.58
N ASP A 203 8.85 -14.85 -5.33
CA ASP A 203 9.50 -16.15 -5.40
C ASP A 203 10.29 -16.38 -4.12
N LEU A 204 9.76 -17.25 -3.25
CA LEU A 204 10.34 -17.56 -1.94
C LEU A 204 11.71 -18.28 -2.01
N SER A 205 12.18 -18.65 -3.20
CA SER A 205 13.53 -19.18 -3.39
C SER A 205 14.59 -18.07 -3.54
N GLN A 206 14.16 -16.84 -3.78
CA GLN A 206 15.06 -15.70 -4.03
C GLN A 206 15.53 -15.03 -2.73
N PRO A 207 16.66 -14.32 -2.77
CA PRO A 207 17.12 -13.49 -1.67
C PRO A 207 16.05 -12.52 -1.17
N PHE A 208 16.05 -12.24 0.13
CA PHE A 208 15.14 -11.31 0.83
C PHE A 208 13.65 -11.68 0.82
N ALA A 209 13.26 -12.76 0.14
CA ALA A 209 11.88 -13.20 0.10
C ALA A 209 11.42 -13.68 1.48
N SER A 210 10.15 -13.46 1.79
CA SER A 210 9.51 -13.91 3.03
C SER A 210 8.03 -14.23 2.81
N PRO A 211 7.46 -15.23 3.51
CA PRO A 211 6.02 -15.47 3.47
C PRO A 211 5.19 -14.23 3.82
N GLU A 212 5.66 -13.42 4.76
CA GLU A 212 5.00 -12.21 5.22
C GLU A 212 5.02 -11.09 4.18
N GLY A 213 6.16 -10.85 3.53
CA GLY A 213 6.28 -9.90 2.42
C GLY A 213 5.42 -10.31 1.23
N ARG A 214 5.46 -11.60 0.87
CA ARG A 214 4.60 -12.17 -0.17
C ARG A 214 3.12 -11.90 0.07
N GLU A 215 2.65 -12.08 1.30
CA GLU A 215 1.25 -11.81 1.64
C GLU A 215 0.88 -10.32 1.45
N ALA A 216 1.80 -9.41 1.73
CA ALA A 216 1.59 -7.97 1.53
C ALA A 216 1.57 -7.57 0.04
N GLY A 217 2.50 -8.10 -0.76
CA GLY A 217 2.53 -7.88 -2.21
C GLY A 217 1.22 -8.30 -2.90
N GLN A 218 0.69 -9.48 -2.53
CA GLN A 218 -0.55 -10.02 -3.10
C GLN A 218 -1.81 -9.20 -2.77
N LYS A 219 -1.76 -8.35 -1.74
CA LYS A 219 -2.90 -7.53 -1.28
C LYS A 219 -2.74 -6.05 -1.58
N GLY A 220 -1.60 -5.62 -2.10
CA GLY A 220 -1.25 -4.21 -2.14
C GLY A 220 -1.05 -3.61 -3.52
N ASN A 221 -1.13 -2.29 -3.55
CA ASN A 221 -0.65 -1.50 -4.68
C ASN A 221 0.88 -1.44 -4.64
N GLU A 222 1.49 -1.40 -5.82
CA GLU A 222 2.95 -1.45 -5.99
C GLU A 222 3.46 -0.24 -6.74
N TRP A 223 4.57 0.31 -6.28
CA TRP A 223 5.20 1.47 -6.90
C TRP A 223 6.70 1.37 -6.75
N GLY A 224 7.42 1.69 -7.83
CA GLY A 224 8.87 1.65 -7.88
C GLY A 224 9.46 2.89 -8.53
N SER A 225 10.63 3.31 -8.05
CA SER A 225 11.40 4.41 -8.61
C SER A 225 12.90 4.13 -8.57
N LEU A 226 13.53 4.38 -9.71
CA LEU A 226 14.96 4.26 -9.91
C LEU A 226 15.45 5.59 -10.47
N ARG A 227 15.99 6.46 -9.60
CA ARG A 227 16.25 7.86 -9.99
C ARG A 227 17.58 8.40 -9.50
N ARG A 228 18.12 9.31 -10.31
CA ARG A 228 19.18 10.24 -9.96
C ARG A 228 18.71 11.66 -10.25
N GLN A 229 19.15 12.60 -9.45
CA GLN A 229 18.94 14.03 -9.67
C GLN A 229 20.26 14.75 -9.44
N ASN A 230 20.67 15.58 -10.41
CA ASN A 230 21.96 16.28 -10.38
C ASN A 230 23.15 15.34 -10.10
N SER A 231 23.14 14.17 -10.76
CA SER A 231 24.13 13.08 -10.59
C SER A 231 24.19 12.45 -9.19
N GLN A 232 23.27 12.77 -8.28
CA GLN A 232 23.15 12.12 -6.96
C GLN A 232 21.97 11.15 -6.92
N PRO A 233 22.02 10.11 -6.07
CA PRO A 233 20.85 9.28 -5.77
C PRO A 233 19.66 10.16 -5.34
N TYR A 234 18.46 9.83 -5.82
CA TYR A 234 17.25 10.56 -5.46
C TYR A 234 16.16 9.60 -4.97
N TRP A 235 15.53 9.97 -3.86
CA TRP A 235 14.45 9.21 -3.25
C TRP A 235 13.20 10.07 -3.14
N PRO A 236 12.12 9.71 -3.85
CA PRO A 236 10.88 10.44 -3.73
C PRO A 236 10.29 10.34 -2.31
N ALA A 237 9.52 11.36 -1.92
CA ALA A 237 8.71 11.34 -0.71
C ALA A 237 7.63 10.25 -0.79
N GLU A 238 7.20 9.72 0.35
CA GLU A 238 6.15 8.69 0.45
C GLU A 238 4.84 9.11 -0.22
N GLU A 239 4.43 10.37 -0.10
CA GLU A 239 3.24 10.91 -0.77
C GLU A 239 3.30 10.76 -2.31
N THR A 240 4.50 10.62 -2.89
CA THR A 240 4.68 10.45 -4.33
C THR A 240 4.04 9.15 -4.83
N SER A 241 4.23 8.03 -4.12
CA SER A 241 3.64 6.75 -4.53
C SER A 241 2.12 6.78 -4.42
N ILE A 242 1.59 7.38 -3.35
CA ILE A 242 0.15 7.56 -3.16
C ILE A 242 -0.47 8.41 -4.27
N SER A 243 0.14 9.57 -4.56
CA SER A 243 -0.34 10.46 -5.61
C SER A 243 -0.29 9.79 -6.99
N SER A 244 0.75 8.98 -7.24
CA SER A 244 0.86 8.16 -8.45
C SER A 244 -0.27 7.14 -8.56
N TRP A 245 -0.59 6.41 -7.49
CA TRP A 245 -1.69 5.44 -7.48
C TRP A 245 -3.07 6.10 -7.60
N ILE A 246 -3.27 7.30 -7.06
CA ILE A 246 -4.55 8.02 -7.22
C ILE A 246 -4.70 8.57 -8.65
N ALA A 247 -3.61 8.96 -9.29
CA ALA A 247 -3.63 9.39 -10.70
C ALA A 247 -3.90 8.21 -11.66
N ALA A 248 -3.49 7.00 -11.28
CA ALA A 248 -3.62 5.78 -12.06
C ALA A 248 -4.99 5.10 -11.79
N PRO A 249 -5.91 5.03 -12.77
CA PRO A 249 -7.31 4.69 -12.50
C PRO A 249 -7.54 3.27 -11.94
N PHE A 250 -6.77 2.26 -12.36
CA PHE A 250 -6.92 0.91 -11.83
C PHE A 250 -6.44 0.80 -10.37
N HIS A 251 -5.35 1.46 -10.03
CA HIS A 251 -4.90 1.59 -8.64
C HIS A 251 -5.83 2.48 -7.82
N ARG A 252 -6.38 3.56 -8.39
CA ARG A 252 -7.30 4.42 -7.66
C ARG A 252 -8.51 3.66 -7.14
N PHE A 253 -9.06 2.72 -7.93
CA PHE A 253 -10.29 2.02 -7.55
C PHE A 253 -10.24 1.32 -6.19
N ASN A 254 -9.11 0.71 -5.82
CA ASN A 254 -8.97 0.12 -4.48
C ASN A 254 -8.70 1.20 -3.42
N MET A 255 -7.95 2.26 -3.75
CA MET A 255 -7.59 3.33 -2.80
C MET A 255 -8.82 4.05 -2.27
N ILE A 256 -9.80 4.31 -3.13
CA ILE A 256 -11.05 5.00 -2.77
C ILE A 256 -12.22 4.02 -2.63
N ASP A 257 -11.94 2.75 -2.33
CA ASP A 257 -13.00 1.80 -2.02
C ASP A 257 -13.58 2.06 -0.61
N PRO A 258 -14.91 2.22 -0.47
CA PRO A 258 -15.55 2.45 0.83
C PRO A 258 -15.41 1.26 1.79
N ARG A 259 -15.14 0.06 1.29
CA ARG A 259 -14.95 -1.15 2.11
C ARG A 259 -13.60 -1.21 2.83
N ALA A 260 -12.65 -0.38 2.41
CA ALA A 260 -11.33 -0.29 3.03
C ALA A 260 -11.46 0.30 4.44
N VAL A 261 -11.00 -0.43 5.45
CA VAL A 261 -11.09 -0.03 6.87
C VAL A 261 -9.74 -0.09 7.59
N ASN A 262 -8.86 -1.00 7.16
CA ASN A 262 -7.49 -1.10 7.64
C ASN A 262 -6.54 -1.17 6.43
N GLY A 263 -5.26 -0.89 6.67
CA GLY A 263 -4.24 -1.06 5.66
C GLY A 263 -2.85 -0.84 6.22
N GLY A 264 -1.84 -1.13 5.41
CA GLY A 264 -0.45 -0.83 5.74
C GLY A 264 0.19 0.01 4.64
N PHE A 265 1.30 0.65 4.97
CA PHE A 265 2.18 1.28 3.99
C PHE A 265 3.62 1.04 4.38
N GLY A 266 4.38 0.42 3.50
CA GLY A 266 5.81 0.22 3.65
C GLY A 266 6.56 0.71 2.43
N ILE A 267 7.66 1.43 2.64
CA ILE A 267 8.56 1.86 1.57
C ILE A 267 9.98 1.46 1.92
N TYR A 268 10.66 0.76 1.01
CA TYR A 268 12.09 0.46 1.12
C TYR A 268 12.88 1.46 0.28
N LYS A 269 13.98 1.96 0.84
CA LYS A 269 14.88 2.90 0.17
C LYS A 269 16.34 2.57 0.42
N ASP A 270 17.14 2.54 -0.64
CA ASP A 270 18.60 2.45 -0.55
C ASP A 270 19.32 3.09 -1.76
N VAL A 271 20.65 3.05 -1.73
CA VAL A 271 21.50 3.25 -2.91
C VAL A 271 22.06 1.89 -3.32
N GLY A 272 22.01 1.56 -4.60
CA GLY A 272 22.67 0.36 -5.08
C GLY A 272 22.84 0.31 -6.60
N PRO A 273 23.55 -0.72 -7.10
CA PRO A 273 23.58 -1.04 -8.51
C PRO A 273 22.17 -1.32 -9.02
N VAL A 274 21.85 -0.79 -10.20
CA VAL A 274 20.63 -1.10 -10.93
C VAL A 274 21.02 -1.81 -12.23
N PRO A 275 20.58 -3.06 -12.46
CA PRO A 275 20.79 -3.76 -13.72
C PRO A 275 20.41 -2.90 -14.94
N GLY A 276 21.35 -2.73 -15.87
CA GLY A 276 21.19 -1.90 -17.07
C GLY A 276 21.46 -0.40 -16.89
N TYR A 277 21.57 0.11 -15.66
CA TYR A 277 21.78 1.54 -15.37
C TYR A 277 23.10 1.83 -14.63
N GLY A 278 23.65 0.86 -13.90
CA GLY A 278 24.88 1.01 -13.12
C GLY A 278 24.64 1.49 -11.69
N ASP A 279 25.68 2.05 -11.06
CA ASP A 279 25.68 2.44 -9.65
C ASP A 279 25.14 3.86 -9.40
N GLY A 280 24.85 4.15 -8.12
CA GLY A 280 24.54 5.50 -7.65
C GLY A 280 23.11 5.97 -7.91
N PHE A 281 22.18 5.04 -8.13
CA PHE A 281 20.75 5.33 -8.21
C PHE A 281 20.09 5.22 -6.84
N GLY A 282 19.21 6.17 -6.54
CA GLY A 282 18.27 6.03 -5.45
C GLY A 282 17.20 5.02 -5.87
N ARG A 283 17.09 3.93 -5.12
CA ARG A 283 16.09 2.89 -5.33
C ARG A 283 15.00 3.08 -4.29
N SER A 284 13.75 3.12 -4.72
CA SER A 284 12.58 3.20 -3.85
C SER A 284 11.52 2.24 -4.34
N TRP A 285 11.00 1.41 -3.44
CA TRP A 285 9.82 0.59 -3.70
C TRP A 285 8.84 0.72 -2.57
N ALA A 286 7.55 0.82 -2.89
CA ALA A 286 6.48 0.98 -1.93
C ALA A 286 5.36 -0.03 -2.22
N ASN A 287 4.87 -0.65 -1.15
CA ASN A 287 3.70 -1.50 -1.15
C ASN A 287 2.64 -0.93 -0.18
N LEU A 288 1.37 -1.02 -0.58
CA LEU A 288 0.24 -0.58 0.23
C LEU A 288 -0.84 -1.66 0.24
N PRO A 289 -0.83 -2.61 1.18
CA PRO A 289 -1.86 -3.61 1.33
C PRO A 289 -3.16 -2.97 1.83
N ASN A 290 -4.23 -3.16 1.08
CA ASN A 290 -5.55 -2.65 1.41
C ASN A 290 -6.41 -3.76 2.03
N LEU A 291 -6.94 -3.54 3.23
CA LEU A 291 -7.68 -4.54 4.00
C LEU A 291 -9.16 -4.15 4.11
N TYR A 292 -10.00 -4.98 3.50
CA TYR A 292 -11.44 -4.79 3.46
C TYR A 292 -12.14 -5.33 4.71
N GLY A 293 -13.20 -4.64 5.10
CA GLY A 293 -14.05 -5.02 6.24
C GLY A 293 -15.23 -4.06 6.47
N GLY A 294 -15.28 -2.95 5.73
CA GLY A 294 -16.39 -2.00 5.74
C GLY A 294 -17.53 -2.41 4.82
N GLU A 295 -18.56 -1.57 4.82
CA GLU A 295 -19.72 -1.75 3.96
C GLU A 295 -19.44 -1.33 2.52
N ARG A 296 -20.20 -1.92 1.60
CA ARG A 296 -20.19 -1.51 0.21
C ARG A 296 -20.83 -0.12 0.11
N GLY A 297 -20.25 0.75 -0.72
CA GLY A 297 -20.87 2.03 -1.04
C GLY A 297 -22.20 1.83 -1.77
N ASN A 298 -23.21 2.63 -1.41
CA ASN A 298 -24.52 2.60 -2.07
C ASN A 298 -24.71 3.76 -3.05
N ALA A 299 -23.79 4.73 -3.05
CA ALA A 299 -23.78 5.88 -3.94
C ALA A 299 -22.65 5.76 -4.96
N PRO A 300 -22.86 6.24 -6.20
CA PRO A 300 -21.78 6.38 -7.16
C PRO A 300 -20.67 7.29 -6.64
N LEU A 301 -19.41 6.89 -6.84
CA LEU A 301 -18.26 7.76 -6.62
C LEU A 301 -17.78 8.31 -7.96
N LEU A 302 -17.77 9.65 -8.05
CA LEU A 302 -17.23 10.40 -9.17
C LEU A 302 -15.85 10.93 -8.76
N PHE A 303 -14.84 10.62 -9.56
CA PHE A 303 -13.52 11.23 -9.44
C PHE A 303 -13.22 12.01 -10.72
N PRO A 304 -12.82 13.29 -10.64
CA PRO A 304 -12.62 14.10 -9.43
C PRO A 304 -13.92 14.33 -8.65
N ALA A 305 -13.82 14.53 -7.32
CA ALA A 305 -14.97 14.70 -6.46
C ALA A 305 -15.75 15.98 -6.84
N PRO A 306 -17.10 15.92 -6.89
CA PRO A 306 -17.91 17.09 -7.23
C PRO A 306 -17.68 18.29 -6.31
N ASN A 307 -17.55 19.46 -6.90
CA ASN A 307 -17.43 20.76 -6.24
C ASN A 307 -16.24 20.88 -5.27
N ARG A 308 -15.16 20.12 -5.51
CA ARG A 308 -13.94 20.14 -4.70
C ARG A 308 -12.70 20.46 -5.55
N PRO A 309 -11.69 21.13 -4.96
CA PRO A 309 -10.42 21.35 -5.62
C PRO A 309 -9.60 20.07 -5.64
N LEU A 310 -9.20 19.66 -6.84
CA LEU A 310 -8.41 18.48 -7.10
C LEU A 310 -6.92 18.83 -7.12
N ALA A 311 -6.14 18.20 -6.26
CA ALA A 311 -4.70 18.44 -6.14
C ALA A 311 -3.83 17.60 -7.11
N LEU A 312 -4.40 17.18 -8.24
CA LEU A 312 -3.71 16.44 -9.31
C LEU A 312 -4.22 16.97 -10.65
N ASN A 313 -3.36 17.01 -11.67
CA ASN A 313 -3.78 17.53 -12.98
C ASN A 313 -3.46 16.61 -14.16
N ARG A 314 -2.67 15.55 -13.93
CA ARG A 314 -2.21 14.65 -15.00
C ARG A 314 -2.03 13.22 -14.53
N PHE A 315 -1.93 12.32 -15.50
CA PHE A 315 -1.47 10.95 -15.29
C PHE A 315 -0.18 10.73 -16.07
N ASP A 316 0.84 10.23 -15.37
CA ASP A 316 2.20 10.07 -15.89
C ASP A 316 2.43 8.69 -16.57
N GLY A 317 1.38 7.88 -16.73
CA GLY A 317 1.45 6.57 -17.37
C GLY A 317 1.94 5.45 -16.44
N ARG A 318 2.42 4.36 -17.06
CA ARG A 318 3.06 3.22 -16.39
C ARG A 318 2.17 2.47 -15.39
N GLU A 319 0.89 2.38 -15.70
CA GLU A 319 -0.05 1.55 -14.96
C GLU A 319 -0.23 0.18 -15.63
N ASN A 320 -0.38 -0.86 -14.81
CA ASN A 320 -0.88 -2.16 -15.25
C ASN A 320 -2.14 -2.50 -14.43
N PRO A 321 -3.25 -2.92 -15.06
CA PRO A 321 -3.51 -2.98 -16.51
C PRO A 321 -3.34 -1.63 -17.23
N ASN A 322 -3.07 -1.61 -18.53
CA ASN A 322 -2.76 -0.35 -19.22
C ASN A 322 -4.04 0.46 -19.59
N PRO A 323 -4.33 1.60 -18.92
CA PRO A 323 -5.55 2.35 -19.17
C PRO A 323 -5.59 3.04 -20.55
N THR A 324 -4.45 3.33 -21.18
CA THR A 324 -4.43 4.00 -22.48
C THR A 324 -4.62 3.04 -23.66
N ALA A 325 -4.48 1.73 -23.44
CA ALA A 325 -4.53 0.72 -24.50
C ALA A 325 -5.82 0.74 -25.35
N PRO A 326 -7.03 0.90 -24.78
CA PRO A 326 -8.25 1.00 -25.59
C PRO A 326 -8.26 2.23 -26.50
N CYS A 327 -7.67 3.33 -26.03
CA CYS A 327 -7.63 4.61 -26.76
C CYS A 327 -6.66 4.58 -27.93
N MET A 328 -5.55 3.85 -27.76
CA MET A 328 -4.56 3.64 -28.82
C MET A 328 -5.00 2.60 -29.85
N ASN A 329 -5.96 1.75 -29.49
CA ASN A 329 -6.42 0.64 -30.30
C ASN A 329 -7.96 0.55 -30.32
N PRO A 330 -8.66 1.60 -30.78
CA PRO A 330 -10.11 1.71 -30.62
C PRO A 330 -10.90 0.64 -31.40
N ASP A 331 -10.30 0.03 -32.43
CA ASP A 331 -10.95 -1.00 -33.25
C ASP A 331 -10.74 -2.43 -32.73
N ARG A 332 -9.93 -2.62 -31.68
CA ARG A 332 -9.66 -3.92 -31.07
C ARG A 332 -10.71 -4.41 -30.06
N PRO A 333 -11.26 -3.58 -29.15
CA PRO A 333 -12.23 -4.07 -28.18
C PRO A 333 -13.54 -4.52 -28.83
N PRO A 334 -14.33 -5.38 -28.16
CA PRO A 334 -15.61 -5.87 -28.68
C PRO A 334 -16.61 -4.75 -29.00
N LYS A 335 -16.56 -3.68 -28.20
CA LYS A 335 -17.23 -2.42 -28.49
C LYS A 335 -16.19 -1.33 -28.55
N ARG A 336 -16.33 -0.43 -29.52
CA ARG A 336 -15.43 0.71 -29.67
C ARG A 336 -15.53 1.64 -28.45
N PRO A 337 -14.41 2.12 -27.88
CA PRO A 337 -14.45 3.16 -26.85
C PRO A 337 -15.05 4.44 -27.42
N PHE A 338 -15.65 5.26 -26.56
CA PHE A 338 -16.14 6.56 -26.97
C PHE A 338 -14.96 7.52 -27.16
N LEU A 339 -14.83 8.12 -28.34
CA LEU A 339 -13.82 9.12 -28.65
C LEU A 339 -14.52 10.43 -29.02
N THR A 340 -14.14 11.54 -28.38
CA THR A 340 -14.62 12.86 -28.81
C THR A 340 -13.94 13.33 -30.10
N GLN A 341 -12.74 12.80 -30.38
CA GLN A 341 -11.94 13.14 -31.54
C GLN A 341 -11.09 11.93 -31.96
N GLU A 342 -11.06 11.66 -33.26
CA GLU A 342 -10.28 10.59 -33.87
C GLU A 342 -8.81 10.98 -34.08
N GLY A 343 -7.92 9.99 -34.17
CA GLY A 343 -6.51 10.17 -34.57
C GLY A 343 -5.60 10.78 -33.49
N LEU A 344 -6.07 10.87 -32.25
CA LEU A 344 -5.28 11.32 -31.10
C LEU A 344 -4.51 10.16 -30.44
N THR A 345 -3.42 10.47 -29.76
CA THR A 345 -2.52 9.48 -29.11
C THR A 345 -2.32 9.81 -27.64
N TRP A 346 -2.57 8.84 -26.76
CA TRP A 346 -2.41 8.99 -25.30
C TRP A 346 -1.08 8.44 -24.77
N ASP A 347 -0.40 7.58 -25.53
CA ASP A 347 0.92 7.04 -25.21
C ASP A 347 1.75 6.83 -26.48
N ASP A 348 2.91 6.20 -26.34
CA ASP A 348 3.83 5.88 -27.44
C ASP A 348 3.54 4.58 -28.21
N GLY A 349 2.36 4.00 -28.03
CA GLY A 349 1.95 2.69 -28.53
C GLY A 349 2.39 1.52 -27.66
N ALA A 350 3.32 1.72 -26.71
CA ALA A 350 3.82 0.68 -25.80
C ALA A 350 3.29 0.86 -24.36
N GLY A 351 2.29 1.73 -24.15
CA GLY A 351 1.78 2.05 -22.81
C GLY A 351 2.62 3.07 -22.05
N VAL A 352 3.65 3.66 -22.67
CA VAL A 352 4.47 4.69 -22.04
C VAL A 352 3.98 6.07 -22.46
N VAL A 353 3.43 6.80 -21.50
CA VAL A 353 3.01 8.20 -21.68
C VAL A 353 4.27 9.08 -21.83
N ARG A 354 4.54 9.55 -23.05
CA ARG A 354 5.71 10.42 -23.36
C ARG A 354 5.41 11.90 -23.21
N THR A 355 4.16 12.27 -23.43
CA THR A 355 3.62 13.61 -23.17
C THR A 355 2.56 13.48 -22.09
N PRO A 356 2.58 14.32 -21.04
CA PRO A 356 1.54 14.32 -20.03
C PRO A 356 0.14 14.33 -20.63
N ILE A 357 -0.70 13.37 -20.22
CA ILE A 357 -2.12 13.35 -20.55
C ILE A 357 -2.94 13.83 -19.36
N GLY A 358 -4.22 14.11 -19.60
CA GLY A 358 -5.14 14.54 -18.56
C GLY A 358 -5.28 13.52 -17.45
N LEU A 359 -5.58 14.03 -16.25
CA LEU A 359 -5.93 13.15 -15.13
C LEU A 359 -7.19 12.35 -15.49
N PRO A 360 -7.17 11.00 -15.37
CA PRO A 360 -8.31 10.15 -15.65
C PRO A 360 -9.49 10.48 -14.75
N LEU A 361 -10.68 10.65 -15.33
CA LEU A 361 -11.94 10.70 -14.62
C LEU A 361 -12.46 9.28 -14.46
N THR A 362 -13.08 8.97 -13.32
CA THR A 362 -13.71 7.67 -13.10
C THR A 362 -15.07 7.81 -12.44
N LEU A 363 -15.92 6.84 -12.75
CA LEU A 363 -17.15 6.53 -12.04
C LEU A 363 -17.00 5.13 -11.44
N GLN A 364 -17.42 4.93 -10.19
CA GLN A 364 -17.59 3.62 -9.54
C GLN A 364 -19.00 3.52 -8.97
N THR A 365 -19.67 2.38 -9.12
CA THR A 365 -21.07 2.21 -8.68
C THR A 365 -21.32 1.04 -7.73
N PHE A 366 -20.28 0.24 -7.45
CA PHE A 366 -20.30 -0.83 -6.45
C PHE A 366 -21.52 -1.78 -6.57
N PRO A 367 -21.76 -2.36 -7.76
CA PRO A 367 -22.89 -3.26 -7.99
C PRO A 367 -22.75 -4.52 -7.11
N THR A 368 -23.86 -5.12 -6.67
CA THR A 368 -23.85 -6.30 -5.77
C THR A 368 -23.13 -7.51 -6.36
N SER A 369 -23.21 -7.67 -7.68
CA SER A 369 -22.46 -8.63 -8.50
C SER A 369 -21.74 -7.90 -9.64
N PRO A 370 -20.69 -8.49 -10.26
CA PRO A 370 -20.04 -7.89 -11.41
C PRO A 370 -21.04 -7.59 -12.54
N VAL A 371 -20.98 -6.39 -13.13
CA VAL A 371 -21.84 -5.97 -14.25
C VAL A 371 -21.00 -5.45 -15.41
N ASP A 372 -21.47 -5.64 -16.63
CA ASP A 372 -20.83 -5.04 -17.79
C ASP A 372 -20.99 -3.52 -17.78
N THR A 373 -19.93 -2.79 -18.16
CA THR A 373 -19.95 -1.34 -18.25
C THR A 373 -19.58 -0.86 -19.64
N GLU A 374 -20.21 0.22 -20.07
CA GLU A 374 -20.02 0.84 -21.37
C GLU A 374 -20.26 2.35 -21.27
N VAL A 375 -19.42 3.15 -21.92
CA VAL A 375 -19.59 4.59 -22.08
C VAL A 375 -20.22 4.87 -23.44
N LEU A 376 -21.33 5.58 -23.42
CA LEU A 376 -22.13 5.94 -24.59
C LEU A 376 -21.80 7.35 -25.09
N SER A 377 -21.53 8.27 -24.16
CA SER A 377 -21.00 9.60 -24.46
C SER A 377 -20.19 10.14 -23.29
N ALA A 378 -19.20 10.97 -23.60
CA ALA A 378 -18.38 11.67 -22.62
C ALA A 378 -18.02 13.08 -23.11
N ARG A 379 -17.85 14.03 -22.18
CA ARG A 379 -17.37 15.39 -22.49
C ARG A 379 -16.68 15.98 -21.27
N LEU A 380 -15.65 16.80 -21.51
CA LEU A 380 -14.99 17.62 -20.50
C LEU A 380 -14.73 19.02 -21.04
N VAL A 381 -15.22 20.02 -20.33
CA VAL A 381 -15.17 21.44 -20.75
C VAL A 381 -14.54 22.27 -19.64
N ARG A 382 -13.54 23.08 -19.98
CA ARG A 382 -13.04 24.13 -19.10
C ARG A 382 -14.02 25.30 -19.10
N LEU A 383 -14.45 25.74 -17.93
CA LEU A 383 -15.54 26.71 -17.80
C LEU A 383 -15.13 28.16 -18.09
N SER A 384 -13.85 28.51 -17.92
CA SER A 384 -13.37 29.89 -18.14
C SER A 384 -13.45 30.34 -19.60
N ASP A 385 -13.21 29.43 -20.54
CA ASP A 385 -13.15 29.73 -21.97
C ASP A 385 -13.99 28.79 -22.86
N GLY A 386 -14.66 27.80 -22.26
CA GLY A 386 -15.45 26.81 -22.98
C GLY A 386 -14.61 25.79 -23.76
N ALA A 387 -13.29 25.75 -23.56
CA ALA A 387 -12.41 24.82 -24.28
C ALA A 387 -12.77 23.37 -23.94
N VAL A 388 -12.96 22.55 -24.97
CA VAL A 388 -13.21 21.11 -24.84
C VAL A 388 -11.87 20.38 -24.79
N ASN A 389 -11.66 19.58 -23.75
CA ASN A 389 -10.53 18.66 -23.68
C ASN A 389 -10.93 17.33 -24.34
N PRO A 390 -10.30 16.90 -25.44
CA PRO A 390 -10.64 15.65 -26.08
C PRO A 390 -10.50 14.47 -25.12
N ILE A 391 -11.45 13.53 -25.17
CA ILE A 391 -11.50 12.38 -24.27
C ILE A 391 -11.64 11.09 -25.05
N CYS A 392 -10.95 10.06 -24.55
CA CYS A 392 -11.28 8.66 -24.79
C CYS A 392 -11.93 8.08 -23.53
N ALA A 393 -13.09 7.44 -23.64
CA ALA A 393 -13.80 6.87 -22.49
C ALA A 393 -14.33 5.46 -22.77
N TYR A 394 -14.25 4.60 -21.76
CA TYR A 394 -14.56 3.19 -21.91
C TYR A 394 -15.02 2.53 -20.59
N GLY A 395 -15.82 1.48 -20.74
CA GLY A 395 -16.11 0.49 -19.69
C GLY A 395 -15.56 -0.89 -20.02
N SER A 396 -16.01 -1.92 -19.32
CA SER A 396 -15.52 -3.30 -19.45
C SER A 396 -15.73 -3.90 -20.85
N LEU A 397 -16.82 -3.54 -21.54
CA LEU A 397 -17.10 -4.01 -22.91
C LEU A 397 -16.25 -3.31 -23.98
N GLN A 398 -15.61 -2.20 -23.60
CA GLN A 398 -14.81 -1.36 -24.47
C GLN A 398 -13.32 -1.41 -24.13
N TYR A 399 -12.93 -2.20 -23.12
CA TYR A 399 -11.54 -2.37 -22.74
C TYR A 399 -10.84 -3.41 -23.61
N TRP A 400 -9.61 -3.11 -24.00
CA TRP A 400 -8.71 -4.03 -24.65
C TRP A 400 -7.26 -3.66 -24.36
N GLU A 401 -6.42 -4.68 -24.18
CA GLU A 401 -4.97 -4.58 -24.29
C GLU A 401 -4.40 -5.91 -24.80
N GLU A 402 -3.17 -5.91 -25.30
CA GLU A 402 -2.56 -7.09 -25.93
C GLU A 402 -2.30 -8.24 -24.94
N ARG A 403 -1.95 -7.92 -23.68
CA ARG A 403 -1.54 -8.90 -22.68
C ARG A 403 -2.76 -9.52 -22.00
N ASP A 404 -3.02 -10.81 -22.26
CA ASP A 404 -4.22 -11.52 -21.81
C ASP A 404 -4.47 -11.42 -20.31
N PHE A 405 -3.44 -11.67 -19.48
CA PHE A 405 -3.54 -11.58 -18.03
C PHE A 405 -4.03 -10.19 -17.56
N TRP A 406 -3.43 -9.12 -18.08
CA TRP A 406 -3.79 -7.76 -17.72
C TRP A 406 -5.15 -7.36 -18.29
N ARG A 407 -5.47 -7.81 -19.51
CA ARG A 407 -6.77 -7.61 -20.14
C ARG A 407 -7.90 -8.20 -19.31
N GLU A 408 -7.75 -9.46 -18.89
CA GLU A 408 -8.74 -10.13 -18.03
C GLU A 408 -8.86 -9.44 -16.68
N ARG A 409 -7.73 -9.04 -16.08
CA ARG A 409 -7.71 -8.34 -14.81
C ARG A 409 -8.43 -6.99 -14.88
N ALA A 410 -8.20 -6.20 -15.92
CA ALA A 410 -8.89 -4.92 -16.15
C ALA A 410 -10.40 -5.11 -16.28
N ILE A 411 -10.84 -6.07 -17.10
CA ILE A 411 -12.26 -6.36 -17.30
C ILE A 411 -12.90 -6.79 -15.97
N GLN A 412 -12.23 -7.64 -15.18
CA GLN A 412 -12.72 -8.05 -13.87
C GLN A 412 -12.85 -6.86 -12.90
N ILE A 413 -11.87 -5.95 -12.88
CA ILE A 413 -11.92 -4.75 -12.03
C ILE A 413 -13.07 -3.84 -12.46
N LEU A 414 -13.16 -3.51 -13.76
CA LEU A 414 -14.23 -2.64 -14.28
C LEU A 414 -15.62 -3.21 -13.98
N ARG A 415 -15.81 -4.53 -14.14
CA ARG A 415 -17.09 -5.18 -13.82
C ARG A 415 -17.38 -5.23 -12.33
N GLY A 416 -16.38 -5.58 -11.51
CA GLY A 416 -16.51 -5.75 -10.07
C GLY A 416 -16.86 -4.45 -9.34
N TRP A 417 -16.34 -3.32 -9.82
CA TRP A 417 -16.64 -1.99 -9.26
C TRP A 417 -17.78 -1.27 -10.00
N GLY A 418 -18.31 -1.85 -11.09
CA GLY A 418 -19.26 -1.17 -11.98
C GLY A 418 -18.69 0.16 -12.44
N ALA A 419 -17.44 0.13 -12.91
CA ALA A 419 -16.62 1.29 -13.16
C ALA A 419 -16.45 1.62 -14.66
N VAL A 420 -16.22 2.90 -14.94
CA VAL A 420 -15.78 3.39 -16.25
C VAL A 420 -14.65 4.39 -16.07
N ILE A 421 -13.84 4.54 -17.12
CA ILE A 421 -12.69 5.45 -17.17
C ILE A 421 -12.89 6.41 -18.33
N ALA A 422 -12.61 7.70 -18.13
CA ALA A 422 -12.51 8.70 -19.18
C ALA A 422 -11.15 9.40 -19.09
N LEU A 423 -10.36 9.34 -20.16
CA LEU A 423 -8.99 9.84 -20.28
C LEU A 423 -8.96 11.12 -21.10
N PRO A 424 -8.78 12.29 -20.49
CA PRO A 424 -8.55 13.52 -21.24
C PRO A 424 -7.18 13.49 -21.91
N HIS A 425 -7.10 14.05 -23.11
CA HIS A 425 -5.87 14.07 -23.90
C HIS A 425 -4.86 15.09 -23.37
N GLN A 426 -5.35 16.20 -22.81
CA GLN A 426 -4.50 17.26 -22.26
C GLN A 426 -4.54 17.28 -20.73
N PRO A 427 -3.43 17.62 -20.05
CA PRO A 427 -3.43 17.92 -18.63
C PRO A 427 -4.52 18.93 -18.24
N LEU A 428 -5.10 18.74 -17.06
CA LEU A 428 -6.00 19.72 -16.50
C LEU A 428 -5.20 20.99 -16.15
N THR A 429 -5.78 22.16 -16.35
CA THR A 429 -5.11 23.43 -16.07
C THR A 429 -5.28 23.77 -14.58
N PRO A 430 -4.19 24.02 -13.83
CA PRO A 430 -4.26 24.47 -12.44
C PRO A 430 -5.08 25.75 -12.30
N GLY A 431 -5.82 25.89 -11.20
CA GLY A 431 -6.71 27.03 -10.94
C GLY A 431 -8.01 27.06 -11.76
N GLU A 432 -8.15 26.19 -12.77
CA GLU A 432 -9.32 26.15 -13.64
C GLU A 432 -10.45 25.26 -13.13
N THR A 433 -11.67 25.58 -13.51
CA THR A 433 -12.86 24.75 -13.24
C THR A 433 -13.30 24.03 -14.49
N TYR A 434 -13.67 22.75 -14.32
CA TYR A 434 -14.15 21.90 -15.39
C TYR A 434 -15.56 21.38 -15.11
N GLU A 435 -16.32 21.17 -16.18
CA GLU A 435 -17.56 20.40 -16.17
C GLU A 435 -17.35 19.10 -16.96
N ALA A 436 -17.61 17.97 -16.30
CA ALA A 436 -17.54 16.64 -16.85
C ALA A 436 -18.95 16.08 -17.06
N HIS A 437 -19.12 15.35 -18.16
CA HIS A 437 -20.34 14.63 -18.48
C HIS A 437 -20.01 13.20 -18.91
N LEU A 438 -20.75 12.23 -18.40
CA LEU A 438 -20.70 10.81 -18.76
C LEU A 438 -22.12 10.25 -18.90
N ARG A 439 -22.42 9.64 -20.04
CA ARG A 439 -23.58 8.76 -20.22
C ARG A 439 -23.08 7.34 -20.35
N VAL A 440 -23.54 6.47 -19.46
CA VAL A 440 -23.02 5.11 -19.31
C VAL A 440 -24.15 4.09 -19.30
N ARG A 441 -23.82 2.87 -19.69
CA ARG A 441 -24.65 1.69 -19.49
C ARG A 441 -23.97 0.77 -18.45
N LEU A 442 -24.70 0.44 -17.40
CA LEU A 442 -24.31 -0.45 -16.32
C LEU A 442 -25.25 -1.65 -16.34
N GLY A 443 -24.79 -2.78 -16.88
CA GLY A 443 -25.66 -3.91 -17.22
C GLY A 443 -26.72 -3.49 -18.24
N SER A 444 -28.00 -3.52 -17.85
CA SER A 444 -29.12 -3.08 -18.67
C SER A 444 -29.58 -1.64 -18.38
N GLU A 445 -29.03 -0.99 -17.35
CA GLU A 445 -29.43 0.35 -16.95
C GLU A 445 -28.58 1.40 -17.65
N GLU A 446 -29.21 2.44 -18.18
CA GLU A 446 -28.53 3.62 -18.70
C GLU A 446 -28.62 4.75 -17.69
N ARG A 447 -27.49 5.42 -17.43
CA ARG A 447 -27.39 6.51 -16.46
C ARG A 447 -26.55 7.65 -17.01
N GLU A 448 -26.86 8.85 -16.55
CA GLU A 448 -26.15 10.07 -16.92
C GLU A 448 -25.61 10.77 -15.67
N PHE A 449 -24.38 11.26 -15.78
CA PHE A 449 -23.66 11.95 -14.72
C PHE A 449 -23.07 13.23 -15.29
N THR A 450 -23.42 14.37 -14.68
CA THR A 450 -22.79 15.66 -14.98
C THR A 450 -22.36 16.29 -13.67
N TRP A 451 -21.08 16.68 -13.57
CA TRP A 451 -20.55 17.29 -12.36
C TRP A 451 -19.44 18.27 -12.67
N ARG A 452 -19.14 19.13 -11.71
CA ARG A 452 -18.08 20.14 -11.78
C ARG A 452 -17.03 19.86 -10.74
N PHE A 453 -15.80 20.25 -11.04
CA PHE A 453 -14.68 20.24 -10.09
C PHE A 453 -13.70 21.34 -10.47
N SER A 454 -12.94 21.84 -9.51
CA SER A 454 -11.81 22.74 -9.77
C SER A 454 -10.51 21.96 -9.67
N VAL A 455 -9.49 22.43 -10.39
CA VAL A 455 -8.10 21.99 -10.17
C VAL A 455 -7.48 22.96 -9.18
N ALA A 456 -6.74 22.45 -8.20
CA ALA A 456 -5.99 23.29 -7.28
C ALA A 456 -4.98 24.17 -8.03
N GLU A 457 -4.50 25.22 -7.38
CA GLU A 457 -3.44 26.06 -7.93
C GLU A 457 -2.13 25.26 -8.09
N GLU A 458 -1.23 25.71 -8.96
CA GLU A 458 0.04 25.00 -9.25
C GLU A 458 0.85 24.70 -7.97
N ALA A 459 0.84 25.65 -7.02
CA ALA A 459 1.54 25.51 -5.73
C ALA A 459 0.91 24.47 -4.78
N GLU A 460 -0.32 24.05 -5.04
CA GLU A 460 -1.10 23.12 -4.22
C GLU A 460 -1.19 21.72 -4.83
N LEU A 461 -0.65 21.53 -6.04
CA LEU A 461 -0.59 20.22 -6.69
C LEU A 461 0.29 19.23 -5.90
N ARG A 462 -0.12 17.97 -5.93
CA ARG A 462 0.48 16.87 -5.17
C ARG A 462 1.32 15.94 -6.07
N PRO A 463 2.40 15.33 -5.53
CA PRO A 463 2.97 15.58 -4.20
C PRO A 463 3.47 17.03 -4.12
N LEU A 464 3.34 17.66 -2.94
CA LEU A 464 3.88 19.00 -2.77
C LEU A 464 5.39 18.92 -3.02
N ARG A 465 5.93 19.88 -3.78
CA ARG A 465 7.38 20.02 -3.83
C ARG A 465 7.81 20.38 -2.42
N LEU A 466 8.48 19.45 -1.76
CA LEU A 466 9.31 19.78 -0.61
C LEU A 466 10.42 20.66 -1.18
N GLU A 467 10.28 21.98 -1.07
CA GLU A 467 11.43 22.86 -1.21
C GLU A 467 12.52 22.30 -0.29
N PRO A 468 13.77 22.16 -0.75
CA PRO A 468 14.84 21.70 0.11
C PRO A 468 14.88 22.63 1.32
N SER A 469 14.51 22.11 2.49
CA SER A 469 14.53 22.86 3.74
C SER A 469 15.98 23.22 4.04
N LEU A 470 16.24 24.53 4.07
CA LEU A 470 17.50 25.18 4.45
C LEU A 470 18.64 25.03 3.42
N GLU A 471 18.65 25.97 2.46
CA GLU A 471 19.88 26.72 2.22
C GLU A 471 20.43 27.14 3.59
N ILE A 472 21.51 26.49 4.01
CA ILE A 472 22.46 27.15 4.90
C ILE A 472 22.95 28.34 4.09
N MET A 473 22.35 29.49 4.34
CA MET A 473 22.97 30.78 4.10
C MET A 473 24.28 30.80 4.89
N GLU A 474 25.36 30.29 4.29
CA GLU A 474 26.69 30.77 4.63
C GLU A 474 26.79 32.21 4.15
N ILE A 475 26.28 33.12 4.98
CA ILE A 475 26.78 34.49 4.99
C ILE A 475 28.15 34.45 5.70
N ARG A 476 29.19 34.59 4.87
CA ARG A 476 30.61 34.93 5.12
C ARG A 476 31.62 33.81 5.19
#